data_AF-A0A7C7SGL4-F1
#
_entry.id   AF-A0A7C7SGL4-F1
#
_cell.length_a   1.000
_cell.length_b   1.000
_cell.length_c   1.000
_cell.angle_alpha   90.00
_cell.angle_beta   90.00
_cell.angle_gamma   90.00
#
_symmetry.space_group_name_H-M   'P 1'
#
loop_
_entity.id
_entity.type
_entity.pdbx_description
1 polymer ?
#
loop_
_entity_poly.entity_id
_entity_poly.type
_entity_poly.pdbx_seq_one_letter_code
_entity_poly.pdbx_strand_id
1 'polypeptide(L)'
;MPRASRPVLRTVVILAVALSWWSVPTFAQAPASDSFVPVTDAMLHNPAPEDWLMWRRTLDGWGYSPLDQITRDNVGDLRMVWTRAMNRGN
;
A
#
# COMPACT_ATOMS: atom_id res chain seq x y z
N MET A 1 -45.50 12.03 37.06
CA MET A 1 -44.18 11.75 36.47
C MET A 1 -43.82 10.29 36.73
N PRO A 2 -43.82 9.37 35.75
CA PRO A 2 -43.41 7.99 36.00
C PRO A 2 -41.88 7.90 35.96
N ARG A 3 -41.27 7.49 37.08
CA ARG A 3 -39.84 7.20 37.21
C ARG A 3 -39.60 5.84 36.56
N ALA A 4 -38.97 5.82 35.38
CA ALA A 4 -38.58 4.57 34.72
C ALA A 4 -37.76 3.69 35.67
N SER A 5 -38.09 2.40 35.74
CA SER A 5 -37.45 1.44 36.63
C SER A 5 -36.02 1.13 36.16
N ARG A 6 -35.06 1.19 37.10
CA ARG A 6 -33.62 0.93 36.91
C ARG A 6 -33.24 -0.26 36.00
N PRO A 7 -33.96 -1.41 35.94
CA PRO A 7 -33.62 -2.51 35.01
C PRO A 7 -33.88 -2.20 33.53
N VAL A 8 -34.90 -1.39 33.20
CA VAL A 8 -35.20 -1.00 31.81
C VAL A 8 -34.07 -0.15 31.23
N LEU A 9 -33.52 0.74 32.06
CA LEU A 9 -32.38 1.59 31.70
C LEU A 9 -31.11 0.76 31.42
N ARG A 10 -30.88 -0.33 32.17
CA ARG A 10 -29.73 -1.23 31.98
C ARG A 10 -29.82 -2.03 30.67
N THR A 11 -30.99 -2.56 30.33
CA THR A 11 -31.18 -3.32 29.09
C THR A 11 -31.04 -2.43 27.85
N VAL A 12 -31.54 -1.19 27.91
CA VAL A 12 -31.38 -0.21 26.82
C VAL A 12 -29.90 0.15 26.61
N VAL A 13 -29.12 0.31 27.68
CA VAL A 13 -27.68 0.60 27.58
C VAL A 13 -26.90 -0.56 26.96
N ILE A 14 -27.21 -1.82 27.33
CA ILE A 14 -26.54 -2.99 26.75
C ILE A 14 -26.84 -3.13 25.26
N LEU A 15 -28.10 -2.91 24.84
CA LEU A 15 -28.47 -2.91 23.43
C LEU A 15 -27.83 -1.76 22.64
N ALA A 16 -27.72 -0.58 23.24
CA ALA A 16 -27.05 0.57 22.62
C ALA A 16 -25.54 0.32 22.43
N VAL A 17 -24.88 -0.30 23.41
CA VAL A 17 -23.47 -0.69 23.30
C VAL A 17 -23.28 -1.81 22.27
N ALA A 18 -24.15 -2.81 22.22
CA ALA A 18 -24.09 -3.87 21.21
C ALA A 18 -24.31 -3.35 19.78
N LEU A 19 -25.25 -2.40 19.57
CA LEU A 19 -25.43 -1.74 18.28
C LEU A 19 -24.21 -0.91 17.87
N SER A 20 -23.51 -0.30 18.83
CA SER A 20 -22.33 0.52 18.55
C SER A 20 -21.12 -0.28 18.06
N TRP A 21 -21.09 -1.60 18.25
CA TRP A 21 -20.06 -2.48 17.70
C TRP A 21 -20.31 -2.95 16.26
N TRP A 22 -21.49 -2.73 15.70
CA TRP A 22 -21.78 -3.10 14.30
C TRP A 22 -21.27 -2.06 13.30
N SER A 23 -20.93 -0.86 13.76
CA SER A 23 -20.60 0.28 12.91
C SER A 23 -19.12 0.63 12.89
N VAL A 24 -18.22 -0.35 13.08
CA VAL A 24 -16.80 -0.11 12.78
C VAL A 24 -16.69 0.04 11.26
N PRO A 25 -16.37 1.23 10.71
CA PRO A 25 -16.09 1.32 9.29
C PRO A 25 -14.86 0.45 9.02
N THR A 26 -15.05 -0.61 8.24
CA THR A 26 -13.92 -1.30 7.62
C THR A 26 -13.30 -0.32 6.66
N PHE A 27 -12.18 0.29 7.04
CA PHE A 27 -11.35 1.01 6.10
C PHE A 27 -10.77 -0.04 5.14
N ALA A 28 -11.40 -0.20 3.97
CA ALA A 28 -10.75 -0.80 2.84
C ALA A 28 -9.51 0.05 2.49
N GLN A 29 -8.49 -0.58 1.91
CA GLN A 29 -7.23 0.03 1.51
C GLN A 29 -7.47 1.44 0.96
N ALA A 30 -6.71 2.43 1.44
CA ALA A 30 -6.80 3.79 0.94
C ALA A 30 -6.80 3.75 -0.60
N PRO A 31 -7.74 4.44 -1.28
CA PRO A 31 -7.78 4.43 -2.72
C PRO A 31 -6.40 4.81 -3.22
N ALA A 32 -5.89 4.06 -4.19
CA ALA A 32 -4.68 4.44 -4.88
C ALA A 32 -4.86 5.89 -5.36
N SER A 33 -3.80 6.70 -5.30
CA SER A 33 -3.88 8.10 -5.74
C SER A 33 -4.57 8.16 -7.10
N ASP A 34 -5.34 9.20 -7.41
CA ASP A 34 -6.08 9.30 -8.68
C ASP A 34 -5.17 9.14 -9.92
N SER A 35 -3.86 9.35 -9.78
CA SER A 35 -2.83 9.16 -10.80
C SER A 35 -2.17 7.77 -10.85
N PHE A 36 -2.54 6.84 -9.96
CA PHE A 36 -1.94 5.51 -9.94
C PHE A 36 -2.55 4.63 -11.02
N VAL A 37 -1.70 4.08 -11.89
CA VAL A 37 -2.12 3.15 -12.93
C VAL A 37 -2.01 1.71 -12.41
N PRO A 38 -3.12 0.96 -12.33
CA PRO A 38 -3.07 -0.45 -11.94
C PRO A 38 -2.18 -1.26 -12.89
N VAL A 39 -1.28 -2.06 -12.31
CA VAL A 39 -0.40 -2.94 -13.08
C VAL A 39 -1.23 -4.03 -13.75
N THR A 40 -1.04 -4.23 -15.06
CA THR A 40 -1.72 -5.26 -15.85
C THR A 40 -0.79 -6.41 -16.18
N ASP A 41 -1.34 -7.57 -16.54
CA ASP A 41 -0.53 -8.71 -17.02
C ASP A 41 0.31 -8.34 -18.25
N ALA A 42 -0.24 -7.52 -19.15
CA ALA A 42 0.49 -7.03 -20.32
C ALA A 42 1.74 -6.21 -19.92
N MET A 43 1.64 -5.37 -18.88
CA MET A 43 2.79 -4.63 -18.34
C MET A 43 3.81 -5.56 -17.69
N LEU A 44 3.39 -6.66 -17.06
CA LEU A 44 4.32 -7.64 -16.50
C LEU A 44 5.05 -8.43 -17.59
N HIS A 45 4.37 -8.72 -18.71
CA HIS A 45 4.98 -9.40 -19.85
C HIS A 45 5.93 -8.49 -20.65
N ASN A 46 5.60 -7.21 -20.79
CA ASN A 46 6.41 -6.24 -21.52
C ASN A 46 6.47 -4.90 -20.76
N PRO A 47 7.25 -4.84 -19.66
CA PRO A 47 7.33 -3.63 -18.84
C PRO A 47 8.03 -2.50 -19.59
N ALA A 48 7.61 -1.27 -19.32
CA ALA A 48 8.26 -0.07 -19.86
C ALA A 48 9.74 -0.01 -19.43
N PRO A 49 10.64 0.59 -20.23
CA PRO A 49 12.07 0.69 -19.91
C PRO A 49 12.37 1.25 -18.51
N GLU A 50 11.60 2.24 -18.08
CA GLU A 50 11.68 2.96 -16.81
C GLU A 50 11.18 2.16 -15.59
N ASP A 51 10.45 1.07 -15.81
CA ASP A 51 9.77 0.33 -14.75
C ASP A 51 10.53 -0.94 -14.31
N TRP A 52 10.45 -1.24 -13.01
CA TRP A 52 10.93 -2.48 -12.40
C TRP A 52 9.83 -3.09 -11.51
N LEU A 53 8.84 -3.74 -12.12
CA LEU A 53 7.60 -4.17 -11.45
C LEU A 53 7.67 -5.54 -10.76
N MET A 54 8.78 -6.28 -10.93
CA MET A 54 8.98 -7.62 -10.39
C MET A 54 10.44 -7.86 -10.04
N TRP A 55 10.74 -8.88 -9.22
CA TRP A 55 12.07 -9.15 -8.65
C TRP A 55 13.24 -9.05 -9.66
N ARG A 56 13.05 -9.55 -10.89
CA ARG A 56 14.05 -9.53 -11.97
C ARG A 56 13.61 -8.77 -13.22
N ARG A 57 12.69 -7.82 -13.07
CA ARG A 57 12.07 -7.00 -14.13
C ARG A 57 11.20 -7.77 -15.14
N THR A 58 11.72 -8.84 -15.73
CA THR A 58 11.08 -9.65 -16.77
C THR A 58 10.87 -11.10 -16.30
N LEU A 59 9.88 -11.78 -16.89
CA LEU A 59 9.52 -13.16 -16.52
C LEU A 59 10.62 -14.19 -16.85
N ASP A 60 11.55 -13.85 -17.74
CA ASP A 60 12.75 -14.64 -18.04
C ASP A 60 13.85 -14.53 -16.96
N GLY A 61 13.68 -13.64 -15.98
CA GLY A 61 14.55 -13.55 -14.81
C GLY A 61 15.89 -12.84 -15.03
N TRP A 62 16.08 -12.09 -16.12
CA TRP A 62 17.39 -11.53 -16.49
C TRP A 62 17.95 -10.51 -15.47
N GLY A 63 17.08 -9.71 -14.85
CA GLY A 63 17.53 -8.63 -13.95
C GLY A 63 18.35 -7.56 -14.69
N TYR A 64 17.97 -7.25 -15.93
CA TYR A 64 18.61 -6.25 -16.79
C TYR A 64 17.73 -4.99 -16.93
N SER A 65 18.32 -3.80 -16.84
CA SER A 65 17.67 -2.54 -17.20
C SER A 65 18.07 -2.14 -18.63
N PRO A 66 17.10 -1.79 -19.50
CA PRO A 66 17.40 -1.30 -20.85
C PRO A 66 17.83 0.17 -20.89
N LEU A 67 17.84 0.87 -19.75
CA LEU A 67 18.29 2.27 -19.68
C LEU A 67 19.81 2.35 -19.85
N ASP A 68 20.26 3.32 -20.64
CA ASP A 68 21.66 3.52 -21.04
C ASP A 68 22.22 4.90 -20.66
N GLN A 69 21.45 5.70 -19.91
CA GLN A 69 21.88 7.03 -19.47
C GLN A 69 23.18 6.99 -18.65
N ILE A 70 23.37 5.93 -17.85
CA ILE A 70 24.62 5.70 -17.11
C ILE A 70 25.50 4.78 -17.94
N THR A 71 26.66 5.29 -18.34
CA THR A 71 27.62 4.61 -19.21
C THR A 71 28.95 4.39 -18.49
N ARG A 72 29.87 3.64 -19.12
CA ARG A 72 31.23 3.45 -18.59
C ARG A 72 32.01 4.76 -18.46
N ASP A 73 31.66 5.76 -19.26
CA ASP A 73 32.36 7.04 -19.31
C ASP A 73 31.89 7.99 -18.20
N ASN A 74 30.63 7.86 -17.73
CA ASN A 74 30.03 8.77 -16.76
C ASN A 74 29.70 8.14 -15.39
N VAL A 75 29.86 6.82 -15.22
CA VAL A 75 29.55 6.12 -13.95
C VAL A 75 30.37 6.65 -12.77
N GLY A 76 31.55 7.24 -13.03
CA GLY A 76 32.38 7.90 -12.02
C GLY A 76 31.76 9.16 -11.41
N ASP A 77 30.77 9.77 -12.06
CA ASP A 77 30.14 11.03 -11.63
C ASP A 77 28.90 10.81 -10.74
N LEU A 78 28.58 9.55 -10.42
CA LEU A 78 27.43 9.22 -9.58
C LEU A 78 27.58 9.80 -8.18
N ARG A 79 26.48 10.38 -7.68
CA ARG A 79 26.37 10.97 -6.35
C ARG A 79 25.13 10.46 -5.62
N MET A 80 25.21 10.43 -4.30
CA MET A 80 24.06 10.07 -3.45
C MET A 80 22.96 11.11 -3.63
N VAL A 81 21.77 10.68 -4.05
CA VAL A 81 20.59 11.55 -4.22
C VAL A 81 19.75 11.58 -2.95
N TRP A 82 19.48 10.40 -2.37
CA TRP A 82 18.75 10.27 -1.11
C TRP A 82 19.10 8.94 -0.42
N THR A 83 18.75 8.83 0.86
CA THR A 83 18.84 7.58 1.64
C THR A 83 17.65 7.46 2.60
N ARG A 84 17.30 6.23 2.99
CA ARG A 84 16.24 5.94 3.96
C ARG A 84 16.70 4.86 4.93
N ALA A 85 16.63 5.14 6.23
CA ALA A 85 16.89 4.13 7.25
C ALA A 85 15.81 3.03 7.21
N MET A 86 16.24 1.77 7.23
CA MET A 86 15.38 0.60 7.30
C MET A 86 15.52 -0.03 8.69
N ASN A 87 14.43 -0.65 9.17
CA ASN A 87 14.50 -1.47 10.39
C ASN A 87 15.43 -2.66 10.16
N ARG A 88 15.96 -3.21 11.27
CA ARG A 88 16.73 -4.45 11.23
C ARG A 88 15.86 -5.55 10.62
N GLY A 89 16.42 -6.30 9.66
CA GLY A 89 15.79 -7.53 9.16
C GLY A 89 15.71 -8.59 10.26
N ASN A 90 14.64 -9.39 10.24
CA ASN A 90 14.43 -10.49 11.18
C ASN A 90 15.50 -11.57 11.07
#